data_AF-A0A537GFU2-F1
#
_entry.id   AF-A0A537GFU2-F1
#
_cell.length_a   1.000
_cell.length_b   1.000
_cell.length_c   1.000
_cell.angle_alpha   90.00
_cell.angle_beta   90.00
_cell.angle_gamma   90.00
#
_symmetry.space_group_name_H-M   'P 1'
#
loop_
_entity.id
_entity.type
_entity.pdbx_description
1 polymer ?
#
loop_
_entity_poly.entity_id
_entity_poly.type
_entity_poly.pdbx_seq_one_letter_code
_entity_poly.pdbx_strand_id
1 'polypeptide(L)' 'MLPPEESIREVVKDCMNAWNKHDAKALASLYAKDGEFTSWMGQGTTGQGAIEKYHESCTIWT' A
#
# COMPACT_ATOMS: atom_id res chain seq x y z
N MET A 1 23.04 0.48 -0.19
CA MET A 1 21.92 0.54 0.77
C MET A 1 21.87 1.98 1.27
N LEU A 2 20.72 2.64 1.15
CA LEU A 2 20.56 4.02 1.63
C LEU A 2 20.54 4.03 3.18
N PRO A 3 20.79 5.20 3.82
CA PRO A 3 20.47 5.41 5.22
C PRO A 3 19.00 5.08 5.52
N PRO A 4 18.67 4.64 6.74
CA PRO A 4 17.31 4.21 7.09
C PRO A 4 16.22 5.23 6.75
N GLU A 5 16.46 6.52 6.98
CA GLU A 5 15.49 7.58 6.67
C GLU A 5 15.21 7.68 5.16
N GLU A 6 16.26 7.65 4.35
CA GLU A 6 16.14 7.76 2.89
C GLU A 6 15.38 6.56 2.31
N SER A 7 15.65 5.35 2.79
CA SER A 7 14.89 4.16 2.41
C SER A 7 13.41 4.24 2.79
N ILE A 8 13.08 4.77 3.98
CA ILE A 8 11.69 4.97 4.39
C ILE A 8 11.01 6.00 3.48
N ARG A 9 11.69 7.11 3.16
CA ARG A 9 11.17 8.15 2.27
C ARG A 9 10.86 7.60 0.88
N GLU A 10 11.68 6.70 0.35
CA GLU A 10 11.40 6.04 -0.94
C GLU A 10 10.14 5.18 -0.88
N VAL A 11 9.98 4.34 0.14
CA VAL A 11 8.77 3.51 0.31
C VAL A 11 7.50 4.37 0.42
N VAL A 12 7.56 5.46 1.20
CA VAL A 12 6.43 6.39 1.33
C VAL A 12 6.12 7.05 -0.01
N LYS A 13 7.13 7.50 -0.76
CA LYS A 13 6.96 8.09 -2.08
C LYS A 13 6.31 7.09 -3.06
N ASP A 14 6.74 5.84 -3.07
CA ASP A 14 6.19 4.81 -3.93
C ASP A 14 4.75 4.46 -3.55
N CYS A 15 4.43 4.44 -2.26
CA CYS A 15 3.07 4.30 -1.77
C CYS A 15 2.16 5.42 -2.30
N MET A 16 2.59 6.68 -2.18
CA MET A 16 1.83 7.82 -2.69
C MET A 16 1.67 7.78 -4.22
N ASN A 17 2.70 7.33 -4.94
CA ASN A 17 2.63 7.18 -6.40
C ASN A 17 1.64 6.09 -6.82
N ALA A 18 1.68 4.92 -6.17
CA ALA A 18 0.76 3.82 -6.46
C ALA A 18 -0.68 4.22 -6.11
N TRP A 19 -0.86 4.88 -4.97
CA TRP A 19 -2.15 5.44 -4.56
C TRP A 19 -2.72 6.42 -5.60
N ASN A 20 -1.96 7.45 -6.00
CA ASN A 20 -2.41 8.47 -6.94
C ASN A 20 -2.67 7.93 -8.35
N LYS A 21 -2.07 6.79 -8.71
CA LYS A 21 -2.27 6.10 -9.99
C LYS A 21 -3.39 5.06 -9.94
N HIS A 22 -3.99 4.84 -8.77
CA HIS A 22 -4.97 3.78 -8.57
C HIS A 22 -4.37 2.40 -8.92
N ASP A 23 -3.09 2.18 -8.60
CA ASP A 23 -2.37 0.94 -8.89
C ASP A 23 -2.34 0.07 -7.62
N ALA A 24 -3.40 -0.73 -7.45
CA ALA A 24 -3.58 -1.61 -6.30
C ALA A 24 -2.43 -2.63 -6.16
N LYS A 25 -1.92 -3.13 -7.29
CA LYS A 25 -0.85 -4.11 -7.32
C LYS A 25 0.48 -3.51 -6.89
N ALA A 26 0.82 -2.33 -7.39
CA ALA A 26 2.03 -1.62 -6.98
C ALA A 26 1.98 -1.27 -5.48
N LEU A 27 0.82 -0.83 -4.98
CA LEU A 27 0.65 -0.53 -3.57
C LEU A 27 0.81 -1.79 -2.69
N ALA A 28 0.15 -2.89 -3.05
CA ALA A 28 0.28 -4.15 -2.31
C ALA A 28 1.71 -4.71 -2.34
N SER A 29 2.45 -4.47 -3.43
CA SER A 29 3.85 -4.89 -3.57
C SER A 29 4.80 -4.27 -2.56
N LEU A 30 4.41 -3.16 -1.90
CA LEU A 30 5.19 -2.51 -0.84
C LEU A 30 5.11 -3.23 0.52
N TYR A 31 4.15 -4.15 0.68
CA TYR A 31 3.95 -4.88 1.93
C TYR A 31 4.74 -6.19 1.94
N ALA A 32 5.10 -6.63 3.15
CA ALA A 32 5.51 -8.02 3.38
C ALA A 32 4.38 -8.98 2.98
N LYS A 33 4.72 -10.25 2.72
CA LYS A 33 3.74 -11.28 2.30
C LYS A 33 2.58 -11.42 3.29
N ASP A 34 2.89 -11.29 4.57
CA ASP A 34 2.01 -11.33 5.74
C ASP A 34 1.71 -9.93 6.33
N GLY A 35 2.04 -8.87 5.59
CA GLY A 35 1.83 -7.50 6.04
C GLY A 35 0.35 -7.18 6.30
N GLU A 36 0.12 -6.25 7.20
CA GLU A 36 -1.21 -5.79 7.59
C GLU A 36 -1.46 -4.39 7.08
N PHE A 37 -2.70 -4.14 6.65
CA PHE A 37 -3.17 -2.82 6.27
C PHE A 37 -4.41 -2.48 7.09
N THR A 38 -4.47 -1.25 7.60
CA THR A 38 -5.67 -0.68 8.22
C THR A 38 -6.02 0.61 7.51
N SER A 39 -7.24 0.70 6.99
CA SER A 39 -7.73 1.88 6.30
C SER A 39 -8.11 3.00 7.25
N TRP A 40 -8.29 4.21 6.71
CA TRP A 40 -8.77 5.36 7.47
C TRP A 40 -10.18 5.15 8.07
N MET A 41 -10.96 4.21 7.55
CA MET A 41 -12.27 3.80 8.10
C MET A 41 -12.17 2.72 9.19
N GLY A 42 -10.95 2.33 9.57
CA GLY A 42 -10.70 1.28 10.56
C GLY A 42 -10.87 -0.15 10.03
N GLN A 43 -10.98 -0.34 8.71
CA GLN A 43 -11.08 -1.67 8.11
C GLN A 43 -9.68 -2.28 7.96
N GLY A 44 -9.49 -3.47 8.51
CA GLY A 44 -8.22 -4.21 8.46
C GLY A 44 -8.23 -5.32 7.41
N THR A 45 -7.07 -5.59 6.82
CA THR A 45 -6.82 -6.78 6.00
C THR A 45 -5.38 -7.26 6.18
N THR A 46 -5.15 -8.57 6.05
CA THR A 46 -3.85 -9.20 6.27
C THR A 46 -3.43 -9.99 5.04
N GLY A 47 -2.18 -9.81 4.65
CA GLY A 47 -1.56 -10.45 3.51
C GLY A 47 -1.66 -9.64 2.23
N GLN A 48 -0.56 -9.65 1.47
CA GLN A 48 -0.38 -8.85 0.25
C GLN A 48 -1.55 -8.96 -0.74
N GLY A 49 -2.01 -10.19 -1.03
CA GLY A 49 -3.13 -10.40 -1.96
C GLY A 49 -4.48 -9.89 -1.45
N ALA A 50 -4.67 -9.80 -0.12
CA ALA A 50 -5.87 -9.24 0.47
C ALA A 50 -5.82 -7.70 0.48
N ILE A 51 -4.62 -7.12 0.61
CA ILE A 51 -4.37 -5.68 0.47
C ILE A 51 -4.63 -5.21 -0.96
N GLU A 52 -4.16 -5.97 -1.96
CA GLU A 52 -4.43 -5.69 -3.38
C GLU A 52 -5.94 -5.63 -3.65
N LYS A 53 -6.68 -6.69 -3.30
CA LYS A 53 -8.14 -6.75 -3.46
C LYS A 53 -8.88 -5.61 -2.77
N TYR A 54 -8.43 -5.22 -1.56
CA TYR A 54 -9.02 -4.08 -0.85
C TYR A 54 -8.90 -2.81 -1.69
N HIS A 55 -7.71 -2.52 -2.23
CA HIS A 55 -7.45 -1.32 -3.02
C HIS A 55 -8.14 -1.34 -4.40
N GLU A 56 -8.25 -2.52 -5.05
CA GLU A 56 -9.05 -2.68 -6.28
C GLU A 56 -10.53 -2.31 -6.08
N SER A 57 -11.06 -2.59 -4.88
CA SER A 57 -12.46 -2.29 -4.51
C SER A 57 -12.67 -0.90 -3.89
N CYS A 58 -11.61 -0.09 -3.78
CA CYS A 58 -11.65 1.18 -3.06
C CYS A 58 -12.39 2.25 -3.87
N THR A 59 -13.63 2.56 -3.46
CA THR A 59 -14.49 3.53 -4.15
C THR A 59 -14.08 5.00 -3.93
N ILE A 60 -13.02 5.25 -3.15
CA ILE A 60 -12.47 6.61 -2.97
C ILE A 60 -11.56 7.05 -4.13
N TRP A 61 -11.31 6.15 -5.10
CA TRP A 61 -10.52 6.40 -6.31
C TRP A 61 -11.37 6.93 -7.49
N THR A 62 -12.70 6.91 -7.37
CA THR A 62 -13.64 7.46 -8.36
C THR A 62 -14.10 8.86 -7.97
#